data_AF-A0A523YHT4-F1
#
_entry.id   AF-A0A523YHT4-F1
#
_cell.length_a   1.000
_cell.length_b   1.000
_cell.length_c   1.000
_cell.angle_alpha   90.00
_cell.angle_beta   90.00
_cell.angle_gamma   90.00
#
_symmetry.space_group_name_H-M   'P 1'
#
loop_
_entity.id
_entity.type
_entity.pdbx_description
1 polymer ?
#
loop_
_entity_poly.entity_id
_entity_poly.type
_entity_poly.pdbx_seq_one_letter_code
_entity_poly.pdbx_strand_id
1 'polypeptide(L)'
;MPKKMGEALKTVVGEGYEGEEEKKGRVESVLMNPNREQIFQFLIFHPCSHMRKVANELNMSPPTVKWHLEKLRTGGYVNSALIKNKKVFYPRRMVAEGEAVSLLEAVNRDRIGMTFLVILENQGSTQSEIAEILGLSTQSVRGYIATLERVELITTIVDGKHKRYFPSDKLKKMEKSMRKRIRTFRRFLIKKLEKDRLNPSIDLSRRREAEITIHVSKRKSKIRIPDEPFTSSVISMIGGE
;
A
#
# COMPACT_ATOMS: atom_id res chain seq x y z
N MET A 1 -29.90 -47.85 -38.42
CA MET A 1 -28.59 -47.36 -37.92
C MET A 1 -28.01 -46.36 -38.93
N PRO A 2 -28.06 -45.05 -38.69
CA PRO A 2 -27.51 -44.09 -39.63
C PRO A 2 -26.05 -43.74 -39.27
N LYS A 3 -25.09 -44.26 -40.05
CA LYS A 3 -23.74 -43.69 -40.18
C LYS A 3 -23.80 -42.53 -41.19
N LYS A 4 -24.17 -41.32 -40.76
CA LYS A 4 -24.05 -40.09 -41.57
C LYS A 4 -23.88 -38.88 -40.64
N MET A 5 -22.64 -38.55 -40.32
CA MET A 5 -22.23 -37.26 -39.71
C MET A 5 -20.70 -37.04 -39.78
N GLY A 6 -19.92 -38.08 -40.08
CA GLY A 6 -18.45 -37.99 -40.11
C GLY A 6 -17.81 -37.51 -41.42
N GLU A 7 -18.49 -37.63 -42.56
CA GLU A 7 -17.89 -37.31 -43.89
C GLU A 7 -18.27 -35.93 -44.44
N ALA A 8 -19.27 -35.24 -43.88
CA ALA A 8 -19.68 -33.92 -44.35
C ALA A 8 -18.81 -32.76 -43.80
N LEU A 9 -17.95 -33.02 -42.81
CA LEU A 9 -17.06 -32.00 -42.21
C LEU A 9 -15.66 -31.94 -42.85
N LYS A 10 -15.32 -32.87 -43.75
CA LYS A 10 -13.99 -32.94 -44.38
C LYS A 10 -13.83 -32.10 -45.66
N THR A 11 -14.89 -31.44 -46.12
CA THR A 11 -14.87 -30.68 -47.40
C THR A 11 -14.86 -29.17 -47.20
N VAL A 12 -14.81 -28.66 -45.96
CA VAL A 12 -14.77 -27.20 -45.66
C VAL A 12 -13.43 -26.76 -45.07
N VAL A 13 -12.41 -27.61 -45.06
CA VAL A 13 -11.06 -27.24 -44.61
C VAL A 13 -10.09 -27.35 -45.78
N GLY A 14 -10.28 -26.47 -46.75
CA GLY A 14 -9.24 -26.05 -47.67
C GLY A 14 -8.53 -24.84 -47.06
N GLU A 15 -7.20 -24.95 -46.99
CA GLU A 15 -6.23 -23.87 -46.81
C GLU A 15 -6.09 -23.27 -45.40
N GLY A 16 -4.95 -23.56 -44.76
CA GLY A 16 -4.44 -22.76 -43.64
C GLY A 16 -4.54 -23.37 -42.25
N TYR A 17 -4.32 -24.67 -42.07
CA TYR A 17 -3.83 -25.18 -40.77
C TYR A 17 -2.31 -25.25 -40.80
N GLU A 18 -1.69 -24.06 -40.83
CA GLU A 18 -0.35 -23.92 -40.24
C GLU A 18 -0.51 -24.28 -38.76
N GLY A 19 0.25 -25.28 -38.31
CA GLY A 19 0.23 -25.70 -36.92
C GLY A 19 0.30 -24.47 -36.02
N GLU A 20 -0.60 -24.39 -35.05
CA GLU A 20 -0.45 -23.46 -33.95
C GLU A 20 0.90 -23.74 -33.30
N GLU A 21 1.93 -23.02 -33.73
CA GLU A 21 3.08 -22.77 -32.89
C GLU A 21 2.50 -22.34 -31.56
N GLU A 22 2.76 -23.12 -30.52
CA GLU A 22 2.50 -22.72 -29.15
C GLU A 22 3.08 -21.31 -28.98
N LYS A 23 2.23 -20.28 -29.09
CA LYS A 23 2.57 -18.93 -28.66
C LYS A 23 2.90 -19.11 -27.20
N LYS A 24 4.20 -19.20 -26.86
CA LYS A 24 4.72 -19.10 -25.50
C LYS A 24 4.20 -17.78 -24.95
N GLY A 25 3.02 -17.84 -24.36
CA GLY A 25 2.23 -16.68 -23.98
C GLY A 25 3.09 -15.83 -23.08
N ARG A 26 3.33 -14.59 -23.50
CA ARG A 26 4.03 -13.61 -22.69
C ARG A 26 3.22 -13.51 -21.40
N VAL A 27 3.74 -14.04 -20.29
CA VAL A 27 3.10 -13.93 -18.98
C VAL A 27 3.05 -12.43 -18.66
N GLU A 28 1.90 -11.82 -18.90
CA GLU A 28 1.71 -10.39 -18.67
C GLU A 28 1.75 -10.16 -17.16
N SER A 29 2.77 -9.44 -16.68
CA SER A 29 2.89 -9.17 -15.26
C SER A 29 1.67 -8.40 -14.75
N VAL A 30 1.24 -8.71 -13.54
CA VAL A 30 0.12 -8.00 -12.91
C VAL A 30 0.39 -6.49 -12.86
N LEU A 31 1.63 -6.04 -12.71
CA LEU A 31 1.95 -4.61 -12.66
C LEU A 31 2.04 -3.92 -14.04
N MET A 32 1.85 -4.62 -15.16
CA MET A 32 1.79 -3.97 -16.48
C MET A 32 0.53 -3.11 -16.68
N ASN A 33 -0.52 -3.34 -15.90
CA ASN A 33 -1.73 -2.52 -15.96
C ASN A 33 -1.55 -1.25 -15.12
N PRO A 34 -1.81 -0.06 -15.70
CA PRO A 34 -1.54 1.22 -15.03
C PRO A 34 -2.37 1.40 -13.74
N ASN A 35 -3.63 0.96 -13.71
CA ASN A 35 -4.45 1.08 -12.49
C ASN A 35 -3.93 0.17 -11.37
N ARG A 36 -3.48 -1.05 -11.70
CA ARG A 36 -2.90 -1.96 -10.70
C ARG A 36 -1.58 -1.44 -10.17
N GLU A 37 -0.78 -0.84 -11.04
CA GLU A 37 0.45 -0.15 -10.65
C GLU A 37 0.15 1.03 -9.71
N GLN A 38 -0.79 1.91 -10.06
CA GLN A 38 -1.21 3.03 -9.22
C GLN A 38 -1.74 2.57 -7.85
N ILE A 39 -2.59 1.55 -7.83
CA ILE A 39 -3.10 0.96 -6.58
C ILE A 39 -1.96 0.37 -5.75
N PHE A 40 -1.02 -0.35 -6.38
CA PHE A 40 0.11 -0.92 -5.67
C PHE A 40 1.04 0.15 -5.10
N GLN A 41 1.34 1.19 -5.90
CA GLN A 41 2.12 2.36 -5.50
C GLN A 41 1.45 3.08 -4.33
N PHE A 42 0.14 3.30 -4.40
CA PHE A 42 -0.64 3.89 -3.31
C PHE A 42 -0.53 3.05 -2.04
N LEU A 43 -0.69 1.72 -2.11
CA LEU A 43 -0.61 0.85 -0.95
C LEU A 43 0.79 0.76 -0.34
N ILE A 44 1.85 1.05 -1.10
CA ILE A 44 3.21 1.17 -0.56
C ILE A 44 3.32 2.38 0.38
N PHE A 45 2.68 3.50 0.03
CA PHE A 45 2.69 4.70 0.86
C PHE A 45 1.62 4.69 1.94
N HIS A 46 0.47 4.09 1.66
CA HIS A 46 -0.69 4.04 2.56
C HIS A 46 -1.09 2.58 2.86
N PRO A 47 -0.22 1.78 3.49
CA PRO A 47 -0.49 0.38 3.78
C PRO A 47 -1.66 0.21 4.74
N CYS A 48 -2.41 -0.87 4.63
CA CYS A 48 -3.60 -1.13 5.46
C CYS A 48 -4.75 -0.15 5.18
N SER A 49 -4.81 0.40 3.96
CA SER A 49 -5.94 1.21 3.50
C SER A 49 -7.15 0.35 3.17
N HIS A 50 -8.34 0.92 3.39
CA HIS A 50 -9.60 0.34 2.93
C HIS A 50 -9.82 0.59 1.44
N MET A 51 -10.57 -0.31 0.79
CA MET A 51 -10.92 -0.19 -0.63
C MET A 51 -11.52 1.17 -1.00
N ARG A 52 -12.41 1.70 -0.16
CA ARG A 52 -13.03 3.02 -0.40
C ARG A 52 -12.03 4.17 -0.34
N LYS A 53 -11.01 4.09 0.50
CA LYS A 53 -9.95 5.10 0.51
C LYS A 53 -9.15 5.04 -0.79
N VAL A 54 -8.75 3.84 -1.22
CA VAL A 54 -8.07 3.63 -2.51
C VAL A 54 -8.91 4.17 -3.67
N ALA A 55 -10.22 3.90 -3.68
CA ALA A 55 -11.15 4.40 -4.69
C ALA A 55 -11.21 5.92 -4.74
N ASN A 56 -11.36 6.57 -3.57
CA ASN A 56 -11.44 8.02 -3.49
C ASN A 56 -10.12 8.69 -3.91
N GLU A 57 -9.00 8.24 -3.36
CA GLU A 57 -7.67 8.85 -3.58
C GLU A 57 -7.18 8.69 -5.03
N LEU A 58 -7.55 7.60 -5.68
CA LEU A 58 -7.16 7.34 -7.07
C LEU A 58 -8.24 7.71 -8.08
N ASN A 59 -9.35 8.32 -7.63
CA ASN A 59 -10.51 8.66 -8.46
C ASN A 59 -10.99 7.47 -9.34
N MET A 60 -11.08 6.28 -8.73
CA MET A 60 -11.51 5.04 -9.39
C MET A 60 -12.82 4.54 -8.80
N SER A 61 -13.67 3.90 -9.61
CA SER A 61 -14.91 3.33 -9.09
C SER A 61 -14.65 2.16 -8.12
N PRO A 62 -15.48 1.98 -7.07
CA PRO A 62 -15.28 0.89 -6.10
C PRO A 62 -15.25 -0.53 -6.73
N PRO A 63 -16.10 -0.88 -7.72
CA PRO A 63 -16.01 -2.17 -8.41
C PRO A 63 -14.69 -2.37 -9.14
N THR A 64 -14.18 -1.32 -9.81
CA THR A 64 -12.89 -1.35 -10.52
C THR A 64 -11.74 -1.58 -9.54
N VAL A 65 -11.70 -0.84 -8.43
CA VAL A 65 -10.69 -1.04 -7.38
C VAL A 65 -10.78 -2.44 -6.79
N LYS A 66 -11.98 -2.95 -6.51
CA LYS A 66 -12.19 -4.31 -5.99
C LYS A 66 -11.55 -5.36 -6.92
N TRP A 67 -11.81 -5.25 -8.22
CA TRP A 67 -11.24 -6.17 -9.21
C TRP A 67 -9.71 -6.09 -9.26
N HIS A 68 -9.16 -4.88 -9.31
CA HIS A 68 -7.71 -4.68 -9.34
C HIS A 68 -7.00 -5.17 -8.08
N LEU A 69 -7.58 -4.92 -6.90
CA LEU A 69 -7.05 -5.43 -5.62
C LEU A 69 -7.03 -6.95 -5.58
N GLU A 70 -8.05 -7.61 -6.13
CA GLU A 70 -8.09 -9.08 -6.20
C GLU A 70 -7.04 -9.64 -7.17
N LYS A 71 -6.81 -8.98 -8.31
CA LYS A 71 -5.70 -9.33 -9.22
C LYS A 71 -4.33 -9.13 -8.58
N LEU A 72 -4.13 -8.04 -7.82
CA LEU A 72 -2.91 -7.81 -7.06
C LEU A 72 -2.70 -8.85 -5.95
N ARG A 73 -3.78 -9.27 -5.28
CA ARG A 73 -3.75 -10.29 -4.23
C ARG A 73 -3.40 -11.66 -4.77
N THR A 74 -4.11 -12.11 -5.80
CA THR A 74 -3.85 -13.40 -6.49
C THR A 74 -2.47 -13.42 -7.15
N GLY A 75 -2.01 -12.28 -7.68
CA GLY A 75 -0.64 -12.08 -8.16
C GLY A 75 0.44 -12.06 -7.07
N GLY A 76 0.07 -12.08 -5.79
CA GLY A 76 1.00 -12.12 -4.66
C GLY A 76 1.74 -10.81 -4.40
N TYR A 77 1.19 -9.68 -4.85
CA TYR A 77 1.72 -8.33 -4.58
C TYR A 77 1.11 -7.72 -3.30
N VAL A 78 -0.15 -8.03 -3.01
CA VAL A 78 -0.92 -7.44 -1.91
C VAL A 78 -1.49 -8.54 -1.01
N ASN A 79 -1.49 -8.30 0.30
CA ASN A 79 -2.24 -9.08 1.29
C ASN A 79 -3.45 -8.27 1.77
N SER A 80 -4.37 -8.93 2.48
CA SER A 80 -5.49 -8.28 3.14
C SER A 80 -5.73 -8.84 4.53
N ALA A 81 -6.28 -8.01 5.43
CA ALA A 81 -6.71 -8.41 6.76
C ALA A 81 -8.08 -7.78 7.09
N LEU A 82 -8.75 -8.31 8.11
CA LEU A 82 -9.97 -7.72 8.67
C LEU A 82 -9.62 -6.94 9.94
N ILE A 83 -10.00 -5.67 9.99
CA ILE A 83 -9.90 -4.81 11.18
C ILE A 83 -11.28 -4.23 11.43
N LYS A 84 -11.87 -4.54 12.60
CA LYS A 84 -13.20 -4.03 13.01
C LYS A 84 -14.25 -4.14 11.90
N ASN A 85 -14.36 -5.34 11.31
CA ASN A 85 -15.26 -5.68 10.18
C ASN A 85 -14.96 -4.97 8.85
N LYS A 86 -13.82 -4.29 8.72
CA LYS A 86 -13.39 -3.67 7.47
C LYS A 86 -12.18 -4.39 6.91
N LYS A 87 -12.23 -4.72 5.63
CA LYS A 87 -11.08 -5.28 4.91
C LYS A 87 -10.08 -4.16 4.60
N VAL A 88 -8.83 -4.39 4.98
CA VAL A 88 -7.69 -3.53 4.66
C VAL A 88 -6.73 -4.27 3.73
N PHE A 89 -5.97 -3.51 2.94
CA PHE A 89 -5.03 -4.05 1.96
C PHE A 89 -3.64 -3.45 2.19
N TYR A 90 -2.58 -4.25 2.02
CA TYR A 90 -1.20 -3.81 2.21
C TYR A 90 -0.21 -4.61 1.35
N PRO A 91 0.96 -4.05 1.00
CA PRO A 91 1.94 -4.77 0.20
C PRO A 91 2.46 -6.01 0.93
N ARG A 92 2.43 -7.15 0.22
CA ARG A 92 2.86 -8.43 0.77
C ARG A 92 4.33 -8.37 1.17
N ARG A 93 4.66 -8.90 2.35
CA ARG A 93 6.00 -8.90 2.98
C ARG A 93 6.53 -7.54 3.45
N MET A 94 5.87 -6.42 3.12
CA MET A 94 6.25 -5.11 3.65
C MET A 94 5.76 -4.94 5.09
N VAL A 95 4.50 -5.31 5.35
CA VAL A 95 3.85 -5.18 6.66
C VAL A 95 3.85 -6.53 7.39
N ALA A 96 4.11 -6.51 8.69
CA ALA A 96 3.94 -7.68 9.54
C ALA A 96 2.45 -7.92 9.80
N GLU A 97 2.02 -9.18 9.81
CA GLU A 97 0.65 -9.51 10.22
C GLU A 97 0.45 -9.22 11.72
N GLY A 98 -0.81 -9.16 12.16
CA GLY A 98 -1.16 -8.84 13.54
C GLY A 98 -1.06 -7.35 13.84
N GLU A 99 -0.34 -7.00 14.90
CA GLU A 99 -0.36 -5.66 15.48
C GLU A 99 0.05 -4.54 14.52
N ALA A 100 1.07 -4.76 13.68
CA ALA A 100 1.54 -3.74 12.73
C ALA A 100 0.45 -3.30 11.74
N VAL A 101 -0.48 -4.20 11.39
CA VAL A 101 -1.62 -3.86 10.51
C VAL A 101 -2.55 -2.86 11.22
N SER A 102 -2.85 -3.10 12.50
CA SER A 102 -3.70 -2.22 13.31
C SER A 102 -3.09 -0.84 13.52
N LEU A 103 -1.76 -0.78 13.72
CA LEU A 103 -1.03 0.47 13.88
C LEU A 103 -1.06 1.32 12.61
N LEU A 104 -0.71 0.71 11.48
CA LEU A 104 -0.68 1.40 10.18
C LEU A 104 -2.08 1.82 9.71
N GLU A 105 -3.10 1.00 9.98
CA GLU A 105 -4.49 1.38 9.71
C GLU A 105 -4.91 2.63 10.49
N ALA A 106 -4.48 2.76 11.75
CA ALA A 106 -4.83 3.90 12.58
C ALA A 106 -4.19 5.20 12.07
N VAL A 107 -2.89 5.20 11.76
CA VAL A 107 -2.19 6.39 11.28
C VAL A 107 -2.56 6.77 9.84
N ASN A 108 -3.09 5.83 9.05
CA ASN A 108 -3.52 6.11 7.68
C ASN A 108 -4.90 6.76 7.58
N ARG A 109 -5.52 7.08 8.72
CA ARG A 109 -6.73 7.90 8.77
C ARG A 109 -6.32 9.36 8.90
N ASP A 110 -6.78 10.20 7.99
CA ASP A 110 -6.24 11.55 7.75
C ASP A 110 -6.04 12.34 9.04
N ARG A 111 -7.11 12.59 9.81
CA ARG A 111 -7.01 13.39 11.05
C ARG A 111 -6.19 12.74 12.16
N ILE A 112 -6.18 11.40 12.25
CA ILE A 112 -5.40 10.68 13.25
C ILE A 112 -3.91 10.71 12.89
N GLY A 113 -3.59 10.50 11.61
CA GLY A 113 -2.24 10.62 11.07
C GLY A 113 -1.69 12.03 11.25
N MET A 114 -2.48 13.06 10.98
CA MET A 114 -2.08 14.46 11.21
C MET A 114 -1.80 14.75 12.69
N THR A 115 -2.68 14.30 13.60
CA THR A 115 -2.42 14.40 15.05
C THR A 115 -1.15 13.66 15.44
N PHE A 116 -0.90 12.49 14.87
CA PHE A 116 0.32 11.74 15.13
C PHE A 116 1.57 12.50 14.67
N LEU A 117 1.58 13.05 13.46
CA LEU A 117 2.70 13.87 12.96
C LEU A 117 2.97 15.07 13.86
N VAL A 118 1.94 15.82 14.25
CA VAL A 118 2.10 16.99 15.13
C VAL A 118 2.75 16.59 16.45
N ILE A 119 2.39 15.43 17.04
CA ILE A 119 3.02 14.93 18.26
C ILE A 119 4.48 14.52 18.05
N LEU A 120 4.83 13.95 16.88
CA LEU A 120 6.22 13.63 16.57
C LEU A 120 7.09 14.88 16.44
N GLU A 121 6.55 15.93 15.82
CA GLU A 121 7.25 17.19 15.55
C GLU A 121 7.28 18.11 16.80
N ASN A 122 6.24 18.06 17.63
CA ASN A 122 6.05 18.93 18.80
C ASN A 122 5.89 18.07 20.06
N GLN A 123 6.95 17.34 20.41
CA GLN A 123 6.93 16.45 21.56
C GLN A 123 6.69 17.23 22.86
N GLY A 124 5.79 16.71 23.70
CA GLY A 124 5.42 17.35 24.95
C GLY A 124 4.33 18.40 24.81
N SER A 125 3.76 18.59 23.61
CA SER A 125 2.57 19.43 23.45
C SER A 125 1.36 18.86 24.21
N THR A 126 0.50 19.77 24.63
CA THR A 126 -0.79 19.53 25.26
C THR A 126 -1.87 19.32 24.21
N GLN A 127 -3.03 18.82 24.65
CA GLN A 127 -4.19 18.62 23.77
C GLN A 127 -4.65 19.93 23.11
N SER A 128 -4.57 21.06 23.82
CA SER A 128 -4.98 22.37 23.31
C SER A 128 -4.01 22.89 22.25
N GLU A 129 -2.70 22.76 22.47
CA GLU A 129 -1.67 23.17 21.50
C GLU A 129 -1.77 22.33 20.22
N ILE A 130 -1.98 21.01 20.34
CA ILE A 130 -2.18 20.12 19.17
C ILE A 130 -3.45 20.54 18.39
N ALA A 131 -4.51 20.89 19.10
CA ALA A 131 -5.77 21.35 18.49
C ALA A 131 -5.60 22.68 17.76
N GLU A 132 -4.85 23.61 18.34
CA GLU A 132 -4.49 24.89 17.74
C GLU A 132 -3.68 24.70 16.46
N ILE A 133 -2.61 23.89 16.50
CA ILE A 133 -1.77 23.59 15.32
C ILE A 133 -2.59 22.99 14.17
N LEU A 134 -3.55 22.12 14.49
CA LEU A 134 -4.37 21.44 13.47
C LEU A 134 -5.59 22.25 13.02
N GLY A 135 -5.91 23.37 13.67
CA GLY A 135 -7.15 24.11 13.45
C GLY A 135 -8.41 23.27 13.74
N LEU A 136 -8.35 22.42 14.78
CA LEU A 136 -9.44 21.49 15.15
C LEU A 136 -9.97 21.79 16.55
N SER A 137 -11.16 21.25 16.87
CA SER A 137 -11.66 21.31 18.25
C SER A 137 -10.86 20.39 19.17
N THR A 138 -10.64 20.83 20.41
CA THR A 138 -9.98 20.02 21.46
C THR A 138 -10.66 18.67 21.64
N GLN A 139 -11.99 18.60 21.54
CA GLN A 139 -12.76 17.36 21.65
C GLN A 139 -12.47 16.37 20.51
N SER A 140 -12.27 16.85 19.28
CA SER A 140 -11.89 16.00 18.14
C SER A 140 -10.49 15.40 18.35
N VAL A 141 -9.53 16.26 18.73
CA VAL A 141 -8.15 15.86 19.00
C VAL A 141 -8.08 14.84 20.14
N ARG A 142 -8.89 15.00 21.19
CA ARG A 142 -9.00 14.01 22.28
C ARG A 142 -9.30 12.60 21.76
N GLY A 143 -10.24 12.48 20.82
CA GLY A 143 -10.59 11.18 20.22
C GLY A 143 -9.46 10.58 19.39
N TYR A 144 -8.69 11.42 18.70
CA TYR A 144 -7.53 10.98 17.90
C TYR A 144 -6.38 10.53 18.80
N ILE A 145 -6.06 11.31 19.84
CA ILE A 145 -5.09 10.97 20.89
C ILE A 145 -5.45 9.65 21.54
N ALA A 146 -6.71 9.48 21.98
CA ALA A 146 -7.17 8.23 22.58
C ALA A 146 -7.02 7.03 21.63
N THR A 147 -7.15 7.26 20.32
CA THR A 147 -6.89 6.21 19.32
C THR A 147 -5.41 5.86 19.26
N LEU A 148 -4.51 6.86 19.25
CA LEU A 148 -3.05 6.69 19.21
C LEU A 148 -2.50 6.05 20.49
N GLU A 149 -3.03 6.41 21.66
CA GLU A 149 -2.71 5.79 22.95
C GLU A 149 -3.17 4.33 22.99
N ARG A 150 -4.39 4.04 22.50
CA ARG A 150 -4.94 2.66 22.46
C ARG A 150 -4.11 1.73 21.59
N VAL A 151 -3.47 2.25 20.56
CA VAL A 151 -2.52 1.47 19.74
C VAL A 151 -1.07 1.65 20.21
N GLU A 152 -0.86 2.35 21.32
CA GLU A 152 0.44 2.57 21.96
C GLU A 152 1.50 3.19 21.03
N LEU A 153 1.09 4.06 20.09
CA LEU A 153 2.04 4.82 19.26
C LEU A 153 2.56 6.06 19.98
N ILE A 154 1.78 6.56 20.95
CA ILE A 154 2.15 7.68 21.81
C ILE A 154 2.01 7.27 23.28
N THR A 155 2.67 8.03 24.15
CA THR A 155 2.55 7.97 25.60
C THR A 155 2.21 9.34 26.15
N THR A 156 1.69 9.37 27.38
CA THR A 156 1.24 10.59 28.05
C THR A 156 1.94 10.75 29.39
N ILE A 157 2.45 11.95 29.64
CA ILE A 157 3.03 12.36 30.92
C ILE A 157 2.12 13.42 31.54
N VAL A 158 1.81 13.27 32.82
CA VAL A 158 1.07 14.29 33.59
C VAL A 158 2.06 15.36 34.06
N ASP A 159 1.79 16.60 33.69
CA ASP A 159 2.54 17.80 34.07
C ASP A 159 1.60 18.78 34.78
N GLY A 160 1.51 18.65 36.10
CA GLY A 160 0.52 19.36 36.92
C GLY A 160 -0.91 19.06 36.48
N LYS A 161 -1.64 20.09 36.03
CA LYS A 161 -3.01 19.95 35.49
C LYS A 161 -3.07 19.55 34.01
N HIS A 162 -1.92 19.52 33.34
CA HIS A 162 -1.83 19.27 31.91
C HIS A 162 -1.36 17.84 31.60
N LYS A 163 -1.75 17.36 30.42
CA LYS A 163 -1.22 16.11 29.84
C LYS A 163 -0.35 16.48 28.65
N ARG A 164 0.84 15.88 28.59
CA ARG A 164 1.83 16.08 27.53
C ARG A 164 2.06 14.78 26.77
N TYR A 165 2.06 14.85 25.45
CA TYR A 165 2.08 13.68 24.57
C TYR A 165 3.44 13.50 23.93
N PHE A 166 3.93 12.26 23.90
CA PHE A 166 5.25 11.89 23.37
C PHE A 166 5.16 10.63 22.51
N PRO A 167 6.08 10.43 21.55
CA PRO A 167 6.23 9.15 20.86
C PRO A 167 6.56 8.03 21.85
N SER A 168 5.93 6.87 21.72
CA SER A 168 6.17 5.75 22.64
C SER A 168 7.47 4.97 22.31
N ASP A 169 7.99 4.19 23.27
CA ASP A 169 9.10 3.28 22.98
C ASP A 169 8.69 2.11 22.07
N LYS A 170 7.40 1.76 22.06
CA LYS A 170 6.86 0.77 21.14
C LYS A 170 6.95 1.25 19.70
N LEU A 171 6.65 2.53 19.43
CA LEU A 171 6.85 3.14 18.12
C LEU A 171 8.31 2.96 17.67
N LYS A 172 9.29 3.32 18.51
CA LYS A 172 10.73 3.19 18.17
C LYS A 172 11.12 1.75 17.80
N LYS A 173 10.65 0.78 18.60
CA LYS A 173 10.86 -0.66 18.33
C LYS A 173 10.23 -1.09 17.01
N MET A 174 9.00 -0.63 16.75
CA MET A 174 8.24 -0.95 15.55
C MET A 174 8.88 -0.33 14.30
N GLU A 175 9.29 0.93 14.35
CA GLU A 175 10.01 1.61 13.26
C GLU A 175 11.28 0.85 12.86
N LYS A 176 12.10 0.45 13.85
CA LYS A 176 13.31 -0.35 13.59
C LYS A 176 12.98 -1.68 12.89
N SER A 177 11.95 -2.38 13.35
CA SER A 177 11.48 -3.63 12.75
C SER A 177 10.95 -3.42 11.32
N MET A 178 10.15 -2.38 11.12
CA MET A 178 9.55 -2.05 9.83
C MET A 178 10.60 -1.61 8.79
N ARG A 179 11.60 -0.80 9.16
CA ARG A 179 12.71 -0.47 8.25
C ARG A 179 13.44 -1.72 7.75
N LYS A 180 13.69 -2.69 8.63
CA LYS A 180 14.28 -3.99 8.24
C LYS A 180 13.36 -4.76 7.29
N ARG A 181 12.04 -4.71 7.51
CA ARG A 181 11.05 -5.32 6.61
C ARG A 181 10.99 -4.61 5.26
N ILE A 182 10.97 -3.28 5.21
CA ILE A 182 11.00 -2.48 3.97
C ILE A 182 12.23 -2.84 3.13
N ARG A 183 13.41 -2.95 3.75
CA ARG A 183 14.64 -3.39 3.06
C ARG A 183 14.53 -4.81 2.49
N THR A 184 13.81 -5.69 3.19
CA THR A 184 13.58 -7.07 2.75
C THR A 184 12.51 -7.15 1.66
N PHE A 185 11.46 -6.35 1.79
CA PHE A 185 10.42 -6.15 0.80
C PHE A 185 10.99 -5.62 -0.51
N ARG A 186 11.89 -4.63 -0.47
CA ARG A 186 12.59 -4.10 -1.65
C ARG A 186 13.30 -5.23 -2.41
N ARG A 187 14.12 -6.02 -1.72
CA ARG A 187 14.82 -7.18 -2.31
C ARG A 187 13.86 -8.20 -2.89
N PHE A 188 12.75 -8.47 -2.20
CA PHE A 188 11.72 -9.37 -2.68
C PHE A 188 11.03 -8.83 -3.94
N LEU A 189 10.70 -7.53 -3.97
CA LEU A 189 10.00 -6.90 -5.08
C LEU A 189 10.86 -6.92 -6.35
N ILE A 190 12.15 -6.58 -6.25
CA ILE A 190 13.10 -6.70 -7.38
C ILE A 190 13.06 -8.11 -7.96
N LYS A 191 13.27 -9.13 -7.12
CA LYS A 191 13.27 -10.55 -7.56
C LYS A 191 11.94 -10.95 -8.20
N LYS A 192 10.83 -10.43 -7.69
CA LYS A 192 9.50 -10.69 -8.24
C LYS A 192 9.33 -10.02 -9.61
N LEU A 193 9.78 -8.78 -9.76
CA LEU A 193 9.74 -8.03 -11.03
C LEU A 193 10.67 -8.67 -12.08
N GLU A 194 11.84 -9.19 -11.69
CA GLU A 194 12.72 -9.97 -12.56
C GLU A 194 12.05 -11.26 -13.04
N LYS A 195 11.42 -12.02 -12.13
CA LYS A 195 10.64 -13.22 -12.48
C LYS A 195 9.49 -12.91 -13.44
N ASP A 196 8.90 -11.73 -13.28
CA ASP A 196 7.85 -11.19 -14.13
C ASP A 196 8.39 -10.56 -15.44
N ARG A 197 9.71 -10.65 -15.70
CA ARG A 197 10.43 -10.16 -16.91
C ARG A 197 10.28 -8.64 -17.14
N LEU A 198 10.23 -7.85 -16.07
CA LEU A 198 10.10 -6.39 -16.10
C LEU A 198 11.43 -5.62 -16.01
N ASN A 199 12.57 -6.34 -15.97
CA ASN A 199 13.94 -5.80 -15.96
C ASN A 199 14.11 -4.55 -15.06
N PRO A 200 13.93 -4.69 -13.74
CA PRO A 200 13.97 -3.56 -12.81
C PRO A 200 15.39 -2.97 -12.67
N SER A 201 15.49 -1.65 -12.57
CA SER A 201 16.70 -0.94 -12.13
C SER A 201 16.42 -0.16 -10.85
N ILE A 202 17.38 -0.10 -9.93
CA ILE A 202 17.24 0.61 -8.67
C ILE A 202 18.05 1.89 -8.65
N ASP A 203 17.42 2.95 -8.13
CA ASP A 203 18.07 4.18 -7.74
C ASP A 203 17.93 4.38 -6.22
N LEU A 204 19.08 4.53 -5.55
CA LEU A 204 19.19 4.77 -4.10
C LEU A 204 19.71 6.18 -3.78
N SER A 205 19.82 7.07 -4.78
CA SER A 205 20.31 8.44 -4.59
C SER A 205 19.35 9.31 -3.77
N ARG A 206 18.07 8.92 -3.69
CA ARG A 206 17.04 9.63 -2.96
C ARG A 206 17.15 9.38 -1.45
N ARG A 207 17.21 10.46 -0.67
CA ARG A 207 17.49 10.45 0.78
C ARG A 207 16.40 9.80 1.65
N ARG A 208 15.16 9.70 1.17
CA ARG A 208 13.98 9.27 1.97
C ARG A 208 13.16 8.13 1.34
N GLU A 209 13.50 7.74 0.12
CA GLU A 209 12.75 6.74 -0.64
C GLU A 209 13.70 5.99 -1.59
N ALA A 210 13.49 4.70 -1.80
CA ALA A 210 14.10 3.99 -2.92
C ALA A 210 13.20 4.09 -4.15
N GLU A 211 13.77 4.33 -5.32
CA GLU A 211 13.04 4.30 -6.60
C GLU A 211 13.44 3.05 -7.38
N ILE A 212 12.45 2.22 -7.74
CA ILE A 212 12.61 1.09 -8.65
C ILE A 212 12.00 1.50 -9.99
N THR A 213 12.81 1.60 -11.03
CA THR A 213 12.31 1.79 -12.39
C THR A 213 12.09 0.44 -13.05
N ILE A 214 10.93 0.24 -13.67
CA ILE A 214 10.61 -0.93 -14.49
C ILE A 214 10.23 -0.50 -15.90
N HIS A 215 10.45 -1.39 -16.86
CA HIS A 215 10.04 -1.19 -18.24
C HIS A 215 8.76 -1.97 -18.52
N VAL A 216 7.65 -1.25 -18.68
CA VAL A 216 6.35 -1.80 -19.04
C VAL A 216 6.10 -1.48 -20.51
N SER A 217 6.42 -2.43 -21.39
CA SER A 217 6.32 -2.26 -22.84
C SER A 217 7.11 -1.04 -23.35
N LYS A 218 6.43 0.02 -23.82
CA LYS A 218 7.05 1.28 -24.28
C LYS A 218 7.17 2.35 -23.18
N ARG A 219 6.70 2.06 -21.97
CA ARG A 219 6.62 3.01 -20.85
C ARG A 219 7.62 2.65 -19.76
N LYS A 220 8.34 3.65 -19.24
CA LYS A 220 9.04 3.53 -17.97
C LYS A 220 8.06 3.79 -16.84
N SER A 221 8.00 2.89 -15.88
CA SER A 221 7.24 3.05 -14.65
C SER A 221 8.21 3.15 -13.47
N LYS A 222 7.84 3.97 -12.48
CA LYS A 222 8.63 4.22 -11.28
C LYS A 222 7.83 3.79 -10.07
N ILE A 223 8.32 2.78 -9.37
CA ILE A 223 7.79 2.33 -8.09
C ILE A 223 8.64 2.94 -6.99
N ARG A 224 8.05 3.81 -6.19
CA ARG A 224 8.74 4.43 -5.03
C ARG A 224 8.42 3.64 -3.77
N ILE A 225 9.40 3.50 -2.89
CA ILE A 225 9.28 2.80 -1.61
C ILE A 225 9.79 3.73 -0.51
N PRO A 226 8.96 4.07 0.49
CA PRO A 226 9.36 4.96 1.58
C PRO A 226 10.35 4.29 2.52
N ASP A 227 11.28 5.07 3.08
CA ASP A 227 12.18 4.62 4.16
C ASP A 227 11.56 4.83 5.55
N GLU A 228 10.50 5.65 5.65
CA GLU A 228 9.79 6.01 6.88
C GLU A 228 8.35 5.44 6.90
N PRO A 229 8.10 4.32 7.60
CA PRO A 229 6.85 3.58 7.46
C PRO A 229 5.60 4.30 7.98
N PHE A 230 5.72 5.13 9.01
CA PHE A 230 4.57 5.76 9.67
C PHE A 230 4.33 7.19 9.18
N THR A 231 5.39 7.94 8.87
CA THR A 231 5.26 9.35 8.48
C THR A 231 5.08 9.51 6.98
N SER A 232 5.64 8.65 6.14
CA SER A 232 5.52 8.78 4.68
C SER A 232 4.07 8.75 4.20
N SER A 233 3.22 7.94 4.84
CA SER A 233 1.79 7.90 4.52
C SER A 233 1.10 9.23 4.79
N VAL A 234 1.40 9.87 5.91
CA VAL A 234 0.74 11.12 6.28
C VAL A 234 1.33 12.28 5.46
N ILE A 235 2.65 12.30 5.27
CA ILE A 235 3.33 13.29 4.44
C ILE A 235 2.82 13.25 2.99
N SER A 236 2.61 12.07 2.41
CA SER A 236 2.07 11.98 1.04
C SER A 236 0.60 12.40 0.92
N MET A 237 -0.17 12.46 2.02
CA MET A 237 -1.51 13.07 2.01
C MET A 237 -1.46 14.61 2.03
N ILE A 238 -0.40 15.19 2.61
CA ILE A 238 -0.24 16.65 2.71
C ILE A 238 0.46 17.22 1.47
N GLY A 239 1.45 16.50 0.92
CA GLY A 239 2.30 16.96 -0.18
C GLY A 239 1.69 16.82 -1.58
N GLY A 240 0.39 17.08 -1.72
CA GLY A 240 -0.26 17.17 -3.02
C GLY A 240 -0.03 18.53 -3.68
N GLU A 241 1.18 18.73 -4.23
CA GLU A 241 1.48 19.70 -5.29
C GLU A 241 2.16 18.99 -6.47
#